data_AF-K4IES3-F1
#
_entry.id   AF-K4IES3-F1
#
_cell.length_a   1.000
_cell.length_b   1.000
_cell.length_c   1.000
_cell.angle_alpha   90.00
_cell.angle_beta   90.00
_cell.angle_gamma   90.00
#
_symmetry.space_group_name_H-M   'P 1'
#
loop_
_entity.id
_entity.type
_entity.pdbx_description
1 polymer ?
#
loop_
_entity_poly.entity_id
_entity_poly.type
_entity_poly.pdbx_seq_one_letter_code
_entity_poly.pdbx_strand_id
1 'polypeptide(L)'
;MNEFIDASVFLGMHSEEENIRIKCKNFFVKRMKKEIIMSFETIGECDHIIWGFSRLHQDSYYPFMDRLHTIMKIKRIPYGLKEVNLMSIDKNLQNYKPGLNLALSITHRGVFYTLNQKLISSSIDNIKTIPDEEVELMFPKDLEKYYEESLILKLSVFDF
;
A
#
# COMPACT_ATOMS: atom_id res chain seq x y z
N MET A 1 -8.78 -11.62 -9.89
CA MET A 1 -7.68 -10.82 -10.46
C MET A 1 -6.78 -10.42 -9.31
N ASN A 2 -5.46 -10.48 -9.50
CA ASN A 2 -4.50 -10.14 -8.45
C ASN A 2 -4.47 -8.63 -8.25
N GLU A 3 -4.47 -8.17 -7.00
CA GLU A 3 -4.40 -6.76 -6.63
C GLU A 3 -3.10 -6.52 -5.87
N PHE A 4 -2.24 -5.69 -6.46
CA PHE A 4 -0.96 -5.27 -5.93
C PHE A 4 -1.10 -3.86 -5.38
N ILE A 5 -0.38 -3.57 -4.30
CA ILE A 5 -0.29 -2.21 -3.74
C ILE A 5 1.17 -1.87 -3.46
N ASP A 6 1.48 -0.57 -3.46
CA ASP A 6 2.74 -0.05 -2.91
C ASP A 6 2.56 0.54 -1.51
N ALA A 7 3.65 1.10 -0.99
CA ALA A 7 3.70 1.71 0.33
C ALA A 7 2.73 2.90 0.43
N SER A 8 2.49 3.62 -0.66
CA SER A 8 1.60 4.77 -0.69
C SER A 8 0.17 4.43 -0.32
N VAL A 9 -0.33 3.30 -0.81
CA VAL A 9 -1.67 2.83 -0.50
C VAL A 9 -1.74 2.33 0.93
N PHE A 10 -0.75 1.53 1.35
CA PHE A 10 -0.73 0.91 2.68
C PHE A 10 -0.57 1.96 3.79
N LEU A 11 0.45 2.80 3.69
CA LEU A 11 0.71 3.87 4.64
C LEU A 11 -0.27 5.04 4.50
N GLY A 12 -0.94 5.17 3.36
CA GLY A 12 -1.99 6.16 3.18
C GLY A 12 -3.14 6.04 4.18
N MET A 13 -3.35 4.88 4.81
CA MET A 13 -4.27 4.72 5.96
C MET A 13 -3.93 5.62 7.16
N HIS A 14 -2.71 6.14 7.24
CA HIS A 14 -2.20 7.02 8.29
C HIS A 14 -1.81 8.40 7.75
N SER A 15 -2.30 8.77 6.56
CA SER A 15 -2.04 10.08 5.97
C SER A 15 -2.56 11.23 6.86
N GLU A 16 -1.79 12.31 6.94
CA GLU A 16 -2.24 13.60 7.50
C GLU A 16 -3.38 14.22 6.69
N GLU A 17 -3.38 14.00 5.37
CA GLU A 17 -4.47 14.40 4.48
C GLU A 17 -5.66 13.45 4.63
N GLU A 18 -6.78 13.96 5.13
CA GLU A 18 -7.95 13.17 5.50
C GLU A 18 -8.60 12.44 4.32
N ASN A 19 -8.66 13.06 3.14
CA ASN A 19 -9.17 12.42 1.93
C ASN A 19 -8.34 11.19 1.53
N ILE A 20 -7.00 11.26 1.62
CA ILE A 20 -6.10 10.14 1.36
C ILE A 20 -6.30 9.05 2.41
N ARG A 21 -6.37 9.45 3.68
CA ARG A 21 -6.63 8.56 4.80
C ARG A 21 -7.91 7.75 4.61
N ILE A 22 -9.01 8.43 4.31
CA ILE A 22 -10.33 7.82 4.12
C ILE A 22 -10.31 6.86 2.93
N LYS A 23 -9.81 7.27 1.75
CA LYS A 23 -9.83 6.39 0.59
C LYS A 23 -8.94 5.17 0.76
N CYS A 24 -7.75 5.32 1.36
CA CYS A 24 -6.88 4.19 1.65
C CYS A 24 -7.51 3.26 2.67
N LYS A 25 -8.07 3.77 3.77
CA LYS A 25 -8.81 2.94 4.73
C LYS A 25 -9.93 2.16 4.04
N ASN A 26 -10.77 2.85 3.27
CA ASN A 26 -11.90 2.24 2.56
C ASN A 26 -11.44 1.17 1.56
N PHE A 27 -10.28 1.37 0.92
CA PHE A 27 -9.68 0.37 0.05
C PHE A 27 -9.45 -0.96 0.78
N PHE A 28 -8.94 -0.93 2.02
CA PHE A 28 -8.72 -2.13 2.85
C PHE A 28 -10.02 -2.69 3.42
N VAL A 29 -10.92 -1.83 3.93
CA VAL A 29 -12.23 -2.26 4.45
C VAL A 29 -13.02 -3.06 3.40
N LYS A 30 -13.02 -2.61 2.14
CA LYS A 30 -13.69 -3.30 1.03
C LYS A 30 -13.00 -4.60 0.60
N ARG A 31 -11.79 -4.86 1.11
CA ARG A 31 -10.92 -5.99 0.73
C ARG A 31 -10.58 -6.92 1.89
N MET A 32 -11.24 -6.78 3.04
CA MET A 32 -10.99 -7.63 4.22
C MET A 32 -11.07 -9.14 3.92
N LYS A 33 -11.90 -9.56 2.96
CA LYS A 33 -12.06 -10.97 2.53
C LYS A 33 -11.28 -11.33 1.25
N LYS A 34 -10.50 -10.40 0.70
CA LYS A 34 -9.70 -10.59 -0.52
C LYS A 34 -8.23 -10.76 -0.17
N GLU A 35 -7.47 -11.27 -1.13
CA GLU A 35 -6.01 -11.27 -1.08
C GLU A 35 -5.47 -9.99 -1.71
N ILE A 36 -4.56 -9.32 -1.01
CA ILE A 36 -3.76 -8.22 -1.55
C ILE A 36 -2.30 -8.65 -1.57
N ILE A 37 -1.55 -8.21 -2.58
CA ILE A 37 -0.16 -8.58 -2.78
C ILE A 37 0.74 -7.36 -2.57
N MET A 38 1.81 -7.55 -1.82
CA MET A 38 2.90 -6.58 -1.63
C MET A 38 4.23 -7.29 -1.89
N SER A 39 5.24 -6.58 -2.39
CA SER A 39 6.58 -7.13 -2.43
C SER A 39 7.24 -7.07 -1.05
N PHE A 40 8.27 -7.89 -0.81
CA PHE A 40 9.08 -7.76 0.40
C PHE A 40 9.75 -6.39 0.52
N GLU A 41 10.11 -5.77 -0.61
CA GLU A 41 10.68 -4.41 -0.63
C GLU A 41 9.66 -3.38 -0.15
N THR A 42 8.41 -3.46 -0.63
CA THR A 42 7.34 -2.57 -0.15
C THR A 42 7.09 -2.71 1.35
N ILE A 43 7.14 -3.93 1.88
CA ILE A 43 7.01 -4.14 3.33
C ILE A 43 8.18 -3.48 4.07
N GLY A 44 9.41 -3.67 3.58
CA GLY A 44 10.59 -3.03 4.16
C GLY A 44 10.57 -1.50 4.08
N GLU A 45 10.02 -0.94 3.00
CA GLU A 45 9.80 0.50 2.85
C GLU A 45 8.80 1.02 3.89
N CYS A 46 7.68 0.32 4.08
CA CYS A 46 6.72 0.66 5.14
C CYS A 46 7.38 0.63 6.53
N ASP A 47 8.08 -0.46 6.86
CA ASP A 47 8.73 -0.61 8.16
C ASP A 47 9.81 0.46 8.38
N HIS A 48 10.60 0.79 7.34
CA HIS A 48 11.62 1.82 7.40
C HIS A 48 11.04 3.18 7.80
N ILE A 49 9.90 3.55 7.23
CA ILE A 49 9.20 4.80 7.55
C ILE A 49 8.73 4.78 9.01
N ILE A 50 8.05 3.71 9.44
CA ILE A 50 7.49 3.61 10.80
C ILE A 50 8.59 3.60 11.87
N TRP A 51 9.72 2.96 11.60
CA TRP A 51 10.88 2.96 12.51
C TRP A 51 11.51 4.33 12.71
N GLY A 52 11.26 5.29 11.82
CA GLY A 52 11.67 6.68 11.99
C GLY A 52 10.90 7.44 13.08
N PHE A 53 9.76 6.92 13.53
CA PHE A 53 8.92 7.58 14.55
C PHE A 53 9.31 7.20 15.97
N SER A 54 8.85 7.97 16.96
CA SER A 54 9.12 7.66 18.37
C SER A 54 8.46 6.35 18.81
N ARG A 55 8.99 5.76 19.88
CA ARG A 55 8.46 4.52 20.45
C ARG A 55 6.97 4.60 20.79
N LEU A 56 6.51 5.77 21.27
CA LEU A 56 5.09 6.02 21.54
C LEU A 56 4.21 5.80 20.30
N HIS A 57 4.62 6.34 19.15
CA HIS A 57 3.86 6.16 17.90
C HIS A 57 3.90 4.70 17.44
N GLN A 58 5.06 4.06 17.52
CA GLN A 58 5.22 2.65 17.15
C GLN A 58 4.35 1.73 18.03
N ASP A 59 4.30 1.98 19.34
CA ASP A 59 3.49 1.21 20.29
C ASP A 59 1.98 1.34 20.06
N SER A 60 1.52 2.49 19.54
CA SER A 60 0.14 2.66 19.11
C SER A 60 -0.13 2.08 17.71
N TYR A 61 0.87 2.05 16.84
CA TYR A 61 0.73 1.61 15.45
C TYR A 61 0.71 0.08 15.30
N TYR A 62 1.69 -0.62 15.89
CA TYR A 62 1.87 -2.05 15.68
C TYR A 62 0.69 -2.94 16.14
N PRO A 63 -0.05 -2.64 17.23
CA PRO A 63 -1.23 -3.41 17.60
C PRO A 63 -2.31 -3.47 16.50
N PHE A 64 -2.48 -2.40 15.72
CA PHE A 64 -3.36 -2.40 14.56
C PHE A 64 -2.79 -3.29 13.45
N MET A 65 -1.51 -3.13 13.10
CA MET A 65 -0.90 -3.87 12.01
C MET A 65 -0.83 -5.37 12.26
N ASP A 66 -0.51 -5.81 13.47
CA ASP A 66 -0.48 -7.23 13.84
C ASP A 66 -1.86 -7.88 13.65
N ARG A 67 -2.93 -7.17 14.04
CA ARG A 67 -4.31 -7.63 13.87
C ARG A 67 -4.75 -7.59 12.42
N LEU A 68 -4.41 -6.52 11.70
CA LEU A 68 -4.69 -6.40 10.27
C LEU A 68 -4.08 -7.59 9.52
N HIS A 69 -2.81 -7.91 9.77
CA HIS A 69 -2.13 -9.07 9.15
C HIS A 69 -2.68 -10.42 9.59
N THR A 70 -3.32 -10.51 10.75
CA THR A 70 -4.00 -11.72 11.22
C THR A 70 -5.34 -11.92 10.50
N ILE A 71 -6.10 -10.85 10.31
CA ILE A 71 -7.46 -10.90 9.76
C ILE A 71 -7.44 -10.88 8.23
N MET A 72 -6.57 -10.06 7.64
CA MET A 72 -6.52 -9.80 6.21
C MET A 72 -5.42 -10.59 5.53
N LYS A 73 -5.74 -11.16 4.36
CA LYS A 73 -4.78 -11.93 3.58
C LYS A 73 -3.86 -11.01 2.77
N ILE A 74 -2.73 -10.62 3.35
CA ILE A 74 -1.67 -9.87 2.65
C ILE A 74 -0.56 -10.85 2.26
N LYS A 75 -0.48 -11.17 0.97
CA LYS A 75 0.54 -12.05 0.41
C LYS A 75 1.80 -11.24 0.11
N ARG A 76 2.91 -11.63 0.73
CA ARG A 76 4.22 -11.02 0.54
C ARG A 76 5.01 -11.88 -0.44
N ILE A 77 5.51 -11.30 -1.52
CA ILE A 77 6.27 -12.05 -2.54
C ILE A 77 7.61 -11.38 -2.88
N PRO A 78 8.65 -12.15 -3.23
CA PRO A 78 9.90 -11.59 -3.71
C PRO A 78 9.79 -11.20 -5.19
N TYR A 79 10.75 -10.40 -5.65
CA TYR A 79 11.02 -10.28 -7.08
C TYR A 79 11.74 -11.54 -7.58
N GLY A 80 11.45 -11.94 -8.82
CA GLY A 80 12.15 -12.99 -9.53
C GLY A 80 12.89 -12.46 -10.75
N LEU A 81 13.51 -13.38 -11.48
CA LEU A 81 14.24 -13.05 -12.71
C LEU A 81 13.33 -12.47 -13.80
N LYS A 82 12.05 -12.82 -13.81
CA LYS A 82 11.09 -12.31 -14.81
C LYS A 82 10.90 -10.81 -14.67
N GLU A 83 10.76 -10.34 -13.44
CA GLU A 83 10.55 -8.92 -13.13
C GLU A 83 11.82 -8.11 -13.39
N VAL A 84 12.99 -8.65 -13.02
CA VAL A 84 14.30 -8.05 -13.32
C VAL A 84 14.53 -7.95 -14.83
N ASN A 85 14.25 -9.02 -15.57
CA ASN A 85 14.41 -9.03 -17.03
C ASN A 85 13.43 -8.04 -17.69
N LEU A 86 12.17 -7.99 -17.23
CA LEU A 86 11.19 -7.03 -17.73
C LEU A 86 11.66 -5.59 -17.51
N MET A 87 12.16 -5.27 -16.31
CA MET A 87 12.76 -3.96 -16.02
C MET A 87 13.95 -3.65 -16.91
N SER A 88 14.75 -4.63 -17.32
CA SER A 88 15.92 -4.39 -18.18
C SER A 88 15.55 -4.06 -19.64
N ILE A 89 14.37 -4.49 -20.10
CA ILE A 89 13.92 -4.34 -21.49
C ILE A 89 12.98 -3.14 -21.65
N ASP A 90 12.10 -2.92 -20.67
CA ASP A 90 11.10 -1.85 -20.74
C ASP A 90 11.62 -0.55 -20.13
N LYS A 91 12.03 0.37 -21.00
CA LYS A 91 12.51 1.70 -20.59
C LYS A 91 11.46 2.54 -19.87
N ASN A 92 10.16 2.31 -20.13
CA ASN A 92 9.12 3.03 -19.41
C ASN A 92 9.11 2.63 -17.95
N LEU A 93 9.29 1.35 -17.63
CA LEU A 93 9.35 0.87 -16.25
C LEU A 93 10.59 1.36 -15.50
N GLN A 94 11.73 1.52 -16.19
CA GLN A 94 12.97 2.06 -15.60
C GLN A 94 12.82 3.51 -15.12
N ASN A 95 11.93 4.28 -15.73
CA ASN A 95 11.75 5.70 -15.42
C ASN A 95 10.91 5.94 -14.16
N TYR A 96 10.30 4.89 -13.59
CA TYR A 96 9.46 5.01 -12.41
C TYR A 96 10.10 4.30 -11.23
N LYS A 97 10.08 4.96 -10.07
CA LYS A 97 10.18 4.29 -8.77
C LYS A 97 8.76 4.18 -8.20
N PRO A 98 8.33 3.01 -7.70
CA PRO A 98 9.05 1.72 -7.65
C PRO A 98 8.78 0.81 -8.87
N GLY A 99 9.60 0.90 -9.93
CA GLY A 99 9.40 0.15 -11.19
C GLY A 99 9.37 -1.37 -11.04
N LEU A 100 10.09 -1.94 -10.07
CA LEU A 100 10.06 -3.39 -9.80
C LEU A 100 8.70 -3.87 -9.27
N ASN A 101 8.00 -3.07 -8.45
CA ASN A 101 6.64 -3.40 -8.00
C ASN A 101 5.65 -3.40 -9.17
N LEU A 102 5.81 -2.46 -10.09
CA LEU A 102 5.02 -2.43 -11.32
C LEU A 102 5.33 -3.64 -12.20
N ALA A 103 6.60 -3.98 -12.42
CA ALA A 103 7.01 -5.17 -13.16
C ALA A 103 6.43 -6.47 -12.54
N LEU A 104 6.42 -6.54 -11.20
CA LEU A 104 5.81 -7.65 -10.45
C LEU A 104 4.29 -7.76 -10.70
N SER A 105 3.57 -6.64 -10.74
CA SER A 105 2.14 -6.67 -11.05
C SER A 105 1.85 -7.12 -12.49
N ILE A 106 2.67 -6.68 -13.46
CA ILE A 106 2.53 -7.00 -14.90
C ILE A 106 2.77 -8.50 -15.13
N THR A 107 3.88 -9.03 -14.61
CA THR A 107 4.26 -10.45 -14.75
C THR A 107 3.22 -11.39 -14.13
N HIS A 108 2.54 -10.94 -13.07
CA HIS A 108 1.46 -11.67 -12.40
C HIS A 108 0.06 -11.33 -12.90
N ARG A 109 -0.07 -10.57 -14.00
CA ARG A 109 -1.35 -10.16 -14.62
C ARG A 109 -2.32 -9.53 -13.62
N GLY A 110 -1.78 -8.69 -12.75
CA GLY A 110 -2.52 -8.00 -11.69
C GLY A 110 -2.67 -6.51 -11.95
N VAL A 111 -3.57 -5.90 -11.18
CA VAL A 111 -3.72 -4.45 -11.10
C VAL A 111 -2.81 -3.92 -10.01
N PHE A 112 -2.11 -2.83 -10.30
CA PHE A 112 -1.25 -2.12 -9.36
C PHE A 112 -1.93 -0.85 -8.87
N TYR A 113 -2.25 -0.80 -7.57
CA TYR A 113 -2.78 0.39 -6.94
C TYR A 113 -1.67 1.22 -6.32
N THR A 114 -1.68 2.52 -6.61
CA THR A 114 -0.70 3.49 -6.13
C THR A 114 -1.36 4.87 -5.99
N LEU A 115 -0.79 5.73 -5.15
CA LEU A 115 -1.09 7.17 -5.07
C LEU A 115 -0.04 8.02 -5.81
N ASN A 116 1.02 7.41 -6.35
CA ASN A 116 2.06 8.11 -7.08
C ASN A 116 1.49 8.68 -8.39
N GLN A 117 1.35 10.01 -8.45
CA GLN A 117 0.70 10.70 -9.57
C GLN A 117 1.45 10.55 -10.90
N LYS A 118 2.77 10.36 -10.87
CA LYS A 118 3.57 10.13 -12.08
C LYS A 118 3.25 8.77 -12.69
N LEU A 119 3.04 7.76 -11.85
CA LEU A 119 2.61 6.43 -12.27
C LEU A 119 1.14 6.42 -12.73
N ILE A 120 0.24 7.07 -11.98
CA ILE A 120 -1.18 7.17 -12.35
C ILE A 120 -1.34 7.87 -13.71
N SER A 121 -0.55 8.91 -13.97
CA SER A 121 -0.58 9.67 -15.24
C SER A 121 0.17 8.96 -16.38
N SER A 122 0.76 7.79 -16.15
CA SER A 122 1.44 7.02 -17.19
C SER A 122 0.42 6.31 -18.10
N SER A 123 0.85 5.92 -19.31
CA SER A 123 0.04 5.14 -20.25
C SER A 123 0.05 3.63 -19.96
N ILE A 124 0.30 3.22 -18.71
CA ILE A 124 0.44 1.81 -18.33
C ILE A 124 -0.91 1.28 -17.83
N ASP A 125 -1.52 0.40 -18.63
CA ASP A 125 -2.92 -0.04 -18.48
C ASP A 125 -3.26 -0.70 -17.12
N ASN A 126 -2.28 -1.34 -16.47
CA ASN A 126 -2.53 -2.10 -15.25
C ASN A 126 -2.41 -1.26 -13.96
N ILE A 127 -2.17 0.05 -14.07
CA ILE A 127 -2.10 0.97 -12.94
C ILE A 127 -3.48 1.55 -12.65
N LYS A 128 -3.83 1.65 -11.36
CA LYS A 128 -5.04 2.33 -10.89
C LYS A 128 -4.76 3.19 -9.67
N THR A 129 -5.47 4.30 -9.59
CA THR A 129 -5.63 5.02 -8.32
C THR A 129 -6.77 4.41 -7.50
N ILE A 130 -6.81 4.75 -6.22
CA ILE A 130 -7.96 4.45 -5.34
C ILE A 130 -9.02 5.53 -5.59
N PRO A 131 -10.30 5.15 -5.77
CA PRO A 131 -11.36 6.14 -5.94
C PRO A 131 -11.47 7.02 -4.69
N ASP A 132 -11.75 8.31 -4.88
CA ASP A 132 -12.05 9.20 -3.77
C ASP A 132 -13.42 8.82 -3.18
N GLU A 133 -13.50 8.88 -1.85
CA GLU A 133 -14.71 8.54 -1.10
C GLU A 133 -14.88 9.52 0.05
N GLU A 134 -16.08 10.09 0.17
CA GLU A 134 -16.38 11.09 1.21
C GLU A 134 -16.75 10.43 2.55
N VAL A 135 -17.24 9.19 2.51
CA VAL A 135 -17.72 8.47 3.71
C VAL A 135 -16.68 7.47 4.15
N GLU A 136 -16.16 7.64 5.37
CA GLU A 136 -15.26 6.69 5.99
C GLU A 136 -16.00 5.41 6.40
N LEU A 137 -15.55 4.28 5.88
CA LEU A 137 -16.02 2.97 6.29
C LEU A 137 -15.26 2.50 7.54
N MET A 138 -15.87 1.59 8.28
CA MET A 138 -15.24 0.99 9.46
C MET A 138 -14.70 -0.40 9.14
N PHE A 139 -13.53 -0.70 9.70
CA PHE A 139 -13.07 -2.07 9.86
C PHE A 139 -14.04 -2.86 10.77
N PRO A 140 -13.93 -4.20 10.80
CA PRO A 140 -14.58 -4.99 11.84
C PRO A 140 -14.27 -4.44 13.24
N LYS A 141 -15.25 -4.49 14.16
CA LYS A 141 -15.18 -3.82 15.48
C LYS A 141 -13.87 -4.07 16.24
N ASP A 142 -13.38 -5.30 16.24
CA ASP A 142 -12.17 -5.70 16.96
C ASP A 142 -10.88 -5.15 16.35
N LEU A 143 -10.94 -4.64 15.12
CA LEU A 143 -9.82 -4.02 14.40
C LEU A 143 -9.95 -2.49 14.39
N GLU A 144 -11.17 -1.96 14.27
CA GLU A 144 -11.44 -0.52 14.21
C GLU A 144 -10.87 0.24 15.40
N LYS A 145 -11.05 -0.29 16.62
CA LYS A 145 -10.49 0.31 17.84
C LYS A 145 -8.97 0.54 17.73
N TYR A 146 -8.24 -0.48 17.24
CA TYR A 146 -6.78 -0.37 17.12
C TYR A 146 -6.38 0.56 15.98
N TYR A 147 -7.17 0.60 14.91
CA TYR A 147 -6.97 1.57 13.85
C TYR A 147 -7.08 3.00 14.41
N GLU A 148 -8.14 3.33 15.15
CA GLU A 148 -8.31 4.64 15.78
C GLU A 148 -7.15 5.00 16.72
N GLU A 149 -6.69 4.05 17.56
CA GLU A 149 -5.52 4.23 18.43
C GLU A 149 -4.23 4.50 17.63
N SER A 150 -4.07 3.82 16.49
CA SER A 150 -2.90 3.98 15.62
C SER A 150 -2.84 5.35 14.92
N LEU A 151 -3.94 6.10 14.83
CA LEU A 151 -4.01 7.42 14.20
C LEU A 151 -3.29 8.54 14.98
N ILE A 152 -2.70 8.22 16.14
CA ILE A 152 -1.67 9.10 16.73
C ILE A 152 -0.49 9.27 15.79
N LEU A 153 -0.16 8.24 15.01
CA LEU A 153 0.81 8.29 13.93
C LEU A 153 0.12 8.91 12.72
N LYS A 154 0.66 10.04 12.27
CA LYS A 154 0.25 10.70 11.04
C LYS A 154 1.46 10.91 10.14
N LEU A 155 1.26 10.65 8.85
CA LEU A 155 2.29 10.72 7.83
C LEU A 155 2.01 11.92 6.93
N SER A 156 2.93 12.89 6.95
CA SER A 156 2.97 13.93 5.92
C SER A 156 3.47 13.28 4.63
N VAL A 157 2.60 13.23 3.63
CA VAL A 157 2.88 12.50 2.39
C VAL A 157 3.88 13.32 1.57
N PHE A 158 5.16 12.96 1.62
CA PHE A 158 6.14 13.45 0.66
C PHE A 158 6.93 12.28 0.08
N ASP A 159 6.70 12.06 -1.21
CA ASP A 159 7.37 11.13 -2.12
C ASP A 159 7.17 9.63 -1.86
N PHE A 160 5.94 9.16 -2.12
CA PHE A 160 5.74 7.82 -2.69
C PHE A 160 5.82 7.84 -4.22
#